data_AF-A0A8D9BQU6-F1
#
_entry.id   AF-A0A8D9BQU6-F1
#
_cell.length_a   1.000
_cell.length_b   1.000
_cell.length_c   1.000
_cell.angle_alpha   90.00
_cell.angle_beta   90.00
_cell.angle_gamma   90.00
#
_symmetry.space_group_name_H-M   'P 1'
#
loop_
_entity.id
_entity.type
_entity.pdbx_description
1 polymer ?
#
loop_
_entity_poly.entity_id
_entity_poly.type
_entity_poly.pdbx_seq_one_letter_code
_entity_poly.pdbx_strand_id
1 'polypeptide(L)'
;MFLDFENAQPTEAEHELFEEVQAVLQDSESILDEIQFYKGAGKEIREAIATPTPECQTKAWTTVVPLVLKLRRFYLFSTQLEEIVPKILLHLCSGPEPIAQHLDTQQALVKQFAEILEFVLKFDEHKMKTPAIQNDFSYYRRSLQKQRMFELESEREREDREMPDDRPSQEVKYNRE
;
A
#
# COMPACT_ATOMS: atom_id res chain seq x y z
N MET A 1 -18.13 12.29 -33.46
CA MET A 1 -17.99 11.59 -32.18
C MET A 1 -18.75 12.39 -31.14
N PHE A 2 -19.81 11.81 -30.59
CA PHE A 2 -20.63 12.40 -29.53
C PHE A 2 -20.59 11.44 -28.33
N LEU A 3 -20.08 11.92 -27.19
CA LEU A 3 -19.97 11.13 -25.96
C LEU A 3 -21.02 11.64 -24.96
N ASP A 4 -22.02 10.81 -24.66
CA ASP A 4 -23.03 11.08 -23.65
C ASP A 4 -22.52 10.64 -22.26
N PHE A 5 -21.77 11.52 -21.60
CA PHE A 5 -21.27 11.25 -20.25
C PHE A 5 -22.37 11.21 -19.18
N GLU A 6 -23.57 11.73 -19.44
CA GLU A 6 -24.65 11.76 -18.45
C GLU A 6 -25.47 10.47 -18.47
N ASN A 7 -25.78 9.92 -19.64
CA ASN A 7 -26.72 8.80 -19.77
C ASN A 7 -26.14 7.55 -20.46
N ALA A 8 -24.83 7.47 -20.73
CA ALA A 8 -24.23 6.26 -21.29
C ALA A 8 -24.60 5.01 -20.47
N GLN A 9 -25.23 4.05 -21.15
CA GLN A 9 -25.56 2.73 -20.62
C GLN A 9 -24.69 1.68 -21.30
N PRO A 10 -24.24 0.64 -20.58
CA PRO A 10 -23.48 -0.43 -21.19
C PRO A 10 -24.34 -1.16 -22.23
N THR A 11 -23.73 -1.52 -23.36
CA THR A 11 -24.34 -2.51 -24.25
C THR A 11 -24.27 -3.90 -23.62
N GLU A 12 -25.06 -4.84 -24.12
CA GLU A 12 -25.04 -6.24 -23.66
C GLU A 12 -23.62 -6.85 -23.69
N ALA A 13 -22.83 -6.48 -24.69
CA ALA A 13 -21.46 -6.95 -24.85
C ALA A 13 -20.50 -6.35 -23.81
N GLU A 14 -20.78 -5.15 -23.29
CA GLU A 14 -19.94 -4.46 -22.31
C GLU A 14 -20.35 -4.77 -20.86
N HIS A 15 -21.56 -5.28 -20.64
CA HIS A 15 -22.19 -5.33 -19.32
C HIS A 15 -21.33 -6.05 -18.26
N GLU A 16 -20.71 -7.18 -18.59
CA GLU A 16 -19.87 -7.92 -17.64
C GLU A 16 -18.65 -7.09 -17.20
N LEU A 17 -17.92 -6.53 -18.17
CA LEU A 17 -16.75 -5.70 -17.89
C LEU A 17 -17.14 -4.39 -17.20
N PHE A 18 -18.27 -3.79 -17.60
CA PHE A 18 -18.79 -2.57 -17.00
C PHE A 18 -19.03 -2.75 -15.49
N GLU A 19 -19.68 -3.84 -15.08
CA GLU A 19 -19.92 -4.15 -13.66
C GLU A 19 -18.60 -4.40 -12.90
N GLU A 20 -17.65 -5.11 -13.52
CA GLU A 20 -16.32 -5.33 -12.93
C GLU A 20 -15.60 -4.00 -12.67
N VAL A 21 -15.58 -3.12 -13.65
CA VAL A 21 -14.94 -1.79 -13.54
C VAL A 21 -15.70 -0.91 -12.54
N GLN A 22 -17.02 -0.97 -12.53
CA GLN A 22 -17.85 -0.21 -11.59
C GLN A 22 -17.56 -0.61 -10.14
N ALA A 23 -17.40 -1.91 -9.87
CA ALA A 23 -17.07 -2.41 -8.54
C ALA A 23 -15.72 -1.86 -8.03
N VAL A 24 -14.73 -1.70 -8.91
CA VAL A 24 -13.46 -1.04 -8.55
C VAL A 24 -13.67 0.46 -8.35
N LEU A 25 -14.36 1.14 -9.27
CA LEU A 25 -14.55 2.60 -9.19
C LEU A 25 -15.37 3.06 -7.97
N GLN A 26 -16.19 2.19 -7.36
CA GLN A 26 -16.93 2.50 -6.14
C GLN A 26 -16.04 3.00 -4.98
N ASP A 27 -14.80 2.54 -4.90
CA ASP A 27 -13.86 2.93 -3.84
C ASP A 27 -13.05 4.20 -4.15
N SER A 28 -13.11 4.70 -5.39
CA SER A 28 -12.23 5.78 -5.89
C SER A 28 -12.32 7.08 -5.08
N GLU A 29 -13.52 7.58 -4.81
CA GLU A 29 -13.76 8.80 -4.03
C GLU A 29 -13.24 8.67 -2.59
N SER A 30 -13.51 7.54 -1.93
CA SER A 30 -12.99 7.29 -0.58
C SER A 30 -11.46 7.29 -0.56
N ILE A 31 -10.81 6.78 -1.60
CA ILE A 31 -9.35 6.76 -1.70
C ILE A 31 -8.79 8.16 -1.96
N LEU A 32 -9.46 8.96 -2.80
CA LEU A 32 -9.11 10.36 -3.04
C LEU A 32 -9.20 11.18 -1.74
N ASP A 33 -10.28 11.03 -0.98
CA ASP A 33 -10.43 11.67 0.32
C ASP A 33 -9.31 11.25 1.29
N GLU A 34 -9.01 9.96 1.34
CA GLU A 34 -7.97 9.44 2.24
C GLU A 34 -6.57 10.00 1.93
N ILE A 35 -6.22 10.19 0.65
CA ILE A 35 -4.92 10.79 0.26
C ILE A 35 -4.92 12.32 0.38
N GLN A 36 -6.04 12.98 0.06
CA GLN A 36 -6.18 14.43 0.20
C GLN A 36 -6.01 14.88 1.65
N PHE A 37 -6.55 14.11 2.60
CA PHE A 37 -6.48 14.42 4.04
C PHE A 37 -5.36 13.65 4.77
N TYR A 38 -4.34 13.16 4.06
CA TYR A 38 -3.20 12.47 4.65
C TYR A 38 -2.31 13.45 5.44
N LYS A 39 -2.49 13.50 6.76
CA LYS A 39 -1.76 14.44 7.65
C LYS A 39 -0.29 14.07 7.88
N GLY A 40 0.04 12.79 7.80
CA GLY A 40 1.35 12.25 8.14
C GLY A 40 1.64 12.19 9.65
N ALA A 41 2.73 11.51 10.03
CA ALA A 41 3.21 11.34 11.41
C ALA A 41 4.50 12.14 11.69
N GLY A 42 4.78 13.18 10.90
CA GLY A 42 6.08 13.85 10.89
C GLY A 42 6.49 14.48 12.23
N LYS A 43 5.54 14.91 13.07
CA LYS A 43 5.84 15.46 14.40
C LYS A 43 6.35 14.35 15.33
N GLU A 44 5.59 13.28 15.47
CA GLU A 44 5.88 12.15 16.33
C GLU A 44 7.15 11.44 15.89
N ILE A 45 7.37 11.29 14.58
CA ILE A 45 8.61 10.73 14.02
C ILE A 45 9.82 11.59 14.38
N ARG A 46 9.74 12.92 14.24
CA ARG A 46 10.85 13.81 14.61
C ARG A 46 11.14 13.76 16.12
N GLU A 47 10.10 13.74 16.95
CA GLU A 47 10.23 13.59 18.41
C GLU A 47 10.94 12.26 18.74
N ALA A 48 10.53 11.14 18.14
CA ALA A 48 11.14 9.82 18.37
C ALA A 48 12.59 9.71 17.88
N ILE A 49 12.97 10.44 16.83
CA ILE A 49 14.35 10.49 16.34
C ILE A 49 15.21 11.37 17.24
N ALA A 50 14.72 12.54 17.64
CA ALA A 50 15.46 13.49 18.47
C ALA A 50 15.62 13.01 19.92
N THR A 51 14.62 12.29 20.44
CA THR A 51 14.56 11.81 21.82
C THR A 51 14.07 10.36 21.80
N PRO A 52 14.98 9.38 21.65
CA PRO A 52 14.62 7.98 21.46
C PRO A 52 14.24 7.27 22.77
N THR A 53 13.26 7.82 23.50
CA THR A 53 12.67 7.13 24.66
C THR A 53 11.61 6.13 24.21
N PRO A 54 11.32 5.09 25.02
CA PRO A 54 10.24 4.15 24.74
C PRO A 54 8.89 4.84 24.47
N GLU A 55 8.53 5.89 25.24
CA GLU A 55 7.24 6.58 25.02
C GLU A 55 7.19 7.27 23.66
N CYS A 56 8.26 7.97 23.26
CA CYS A 56 8.33 8.64 21.97
C CYS A 56 8.29 7.65 20.80
N GLN A 57 9.01 6.53 20.92
CA GLN A 57 8.99 5.46 19.92
C GLN A 57 7.61 4.83 19.78
N THR A 58 6.95 4.49 20.90
CA THR A 58 5.58 3.95 20.89
C THR A 58 4.59 4.94 20.28
N LYS A 59 4.67 6.23 20.63
CA LYS A 59 3.80 7.27 20.07
C LYS A 59 3.97 7.43 18.56
N ALA A 60 5.21 7.45 18.06
CA ALA A 60 5.47 7.48 16.63
C ALA A 60 4.97 6.22 15.92
N TRP A 61 5.15 5.05 16.55
CA TRP A 61 4.68 3.77 16.01
C TRP A 61 3.16 3.70 15.91
N THR A 62 2.43 4.01 16.98
CA THR A 62 0.97 3.97 17.00
C THR A 62 0.34 5.00 16.06
N THR A 63 1.04 6.10 15.78
CA THR A 63 0.62 7.11 14.81
C THR A 63 0.88 6.69 13.36
N VAL A 64 2.06 6.10 13.08
CA VAL A 64 2.47 5.75 11.71
C VAL A 64 1.77 4.50 11.17
N VAL A 65 1.44 3.52 12.03
CA VAL A 65 0.85 2.25 11.60
C VAL A 65 -0.47 2.43 10.84
N PRO A 66 -1.48 3.17 11.36
CA PRO A 66 -2.72 3.42 10.62
C PRO A 66 -2.48 4.11 9.27
N LEU A 67 -1.51 5.02 9.21
CA LEU A 67 -1.15 5.72 7.97
C LEU A 67 -0.55 4.78 6.93
N VAL A 68 0.30 3.84 7.35
CA VAL A 68 0.87 2.81 6.46
C VAL A 68 -0.19 1.82 5.98
N LEU A 69 -1.20 1.53 6.79
CA LEU A 69 -2.36 0.73 6.34
C LEU A 69 -3.14 1.45 5.23
N LYS A 70 -3.27 2.77 5.27
CA LYS A 70 -3.81 3.55 4.14
C LYS A 70 -2.92 3.43 2.90
N LEU A 71 -1.60 3.54 3.05
CA LEU A 71 -0.67 3.36 1.93
C LEU A 71 -0.79 1.96 1.31
N ARG A 72 -0.99 0.92 2.13
CA ARG A 72 -1.28 -0.43 1.65
C ARG A 72 -2.60 -0.47 0.88
N ARG A 73 -3.65 0.17 1.37
CA ARG A 73 -4.93 0.28 0.66
C ARG A 73 -4.75 0.92 -0.72
N PHE A 74 -4.01 2.02 -0.81
CA PHE A 74 -3.74 2.71 -2.08
C PHE A 74 -3.01 1.80 -3.07
N TYR A 75 -2.02 1.05 -2.60
CA TYR A 75 -1.30 0.08 -3.42
C TYR A 75 -2.23 -1.03 -3.93
N LEU A 76 -3.07 -1.62 -3.08
CA LEU A 76 -4.01 -2.67 -3.48
C LEU A 76 -5.06 -2.15 -4.48
N PHE A 77 -5.48 -0.90 -4.34
CA PHE A 77 -6.35 -0.28 -5.34
C PHE A 77 -5.64 -0.10 -6.67
N SER A 78 -4.36 0.32 -6.66
CA SER A 78 -3.58 0.43 -7.89
C SER A 78 -3.43 -0.90 -8.62
N THR A 79 -3.35 -2.03 -7.89
CA THR A 79 -3.32 -3.36 -8.52
C THR A 79 -4.66 -3.75 -9.14
N GLN A 80 -5.79 -3.34 -8.55
CA GLN A 80 -7.10 -3.53 -9.18
C GLN A 80 -7.23 -2.72 -10.48
N LEU A 81 -6.75 -1.48 -10.48
CA LEU A 81 -6.69 -0.66 -11.69
C LEU A 81 -5.78 -1.28 -12.77
N GLU A 82 -4.63 -1.82 -12.38
CA GLU A 82 -3.70 -2.52 -13.28
C GLU A 82 -4.35 -3.73 -13.96
N GLU A 83 -5.26 -4.44 -13.27
CA GLU A 83 -5.97 -5.60 -13.82
C GLU A 83 -7.09 -5.20 -14.81
N ILE A 84 -7.84 -4.14 -14.52
CA ILE A 84 -9.01 -3.76 -15.34
C ILE A 84 -8.66 -2.89 -16.56
N VAL A 85 -7.62 -2.05 -16.48
CA VAL A 85 -7.27 -1.12 -17.57
C VAL A 85 -6.96 -1.86 -18.88
N PRO A 86 -6.15 -2.94 -18.89
CA PRO A 86 -5.93 -3.71 -20.10
C PRO A 86 -7.20 -4.31 -20.70
N LYS A 87 -8.19 -4.71 -19.88
CA LYS A 87 -9.46 -5.28 -20.35
C LYS A 87 -10.32 -4.23 -21.06
N ILE A 88 -10.38 -3.02 -20.50
CA ILE A 88 -11.04 -1.87 -21.12
C ILE A 88 -10.38 -1.55 -22.46
N LEU A 89 -9.05 -1.44 -22.49
CA LEU A 89 -8.31 -1.15 -23.71
C LEU A 89 -8.48 -2.25 -24.76
N LEU A 90 -8.57 -3.52 -24.35
CA LEU A 90 -8.87 -4.62 -25.27
C LEU A 90 -10.25 -4.44 -25.91
N HIS A 91 -11.29 -4.06 -25.16
CA HIS A 91 -12.63 -3.82 -25.72
C HIS A 91 -12.70 -2.62 -26.65
N LEU A 92 -12.05 -1.51 -26.28
CA LEU A 92 -12.11 -0.25 -27.01
C LEU A 92 -11.20 -0.20 -28.25
N CYS A 93 -10.14 -1.02 -28.28
CA CYS A 93 -9.08 -0.94 -29.30
C CYS A 93 -8.88 -2.23 -30.09
N SER A 94 -9.72 -3.26 -29.91
CA SER A 94 -9.60 -4.52 -30.65
C SER A 94 -10.78 -4.75 -31.56
N GLY A 95 -10.52 -5.45 -32.66
CA GLY A 95 -11.54 -5.81 -33.65
C GLY A 95 -11.21 -5.27 -35.04
N PRO A 96 -12.00 -5.65 -36.04
CA PRO A 96 -11.88 -5.13 -37.40
C PRO A 96 -12.44 -3.70 -37.55
N GLU A 97 -13.27 -3.22 -36.62
CA GLU A 97 -13.88 -1.89 -36.67
C GLU A 97 -12.87 -0.77 -36.34
N PRO A 98 -13.04 0.44 -36.91
CA PRO A 98 -12.21 1.59 -36.55
C PRO A 98 -12.42 2.02 -35.09
N ILE A 99 -11.36 2.47 -34.41
CA ILE A 99 -11.42 2.98 -33.02
C ILE A 99 -12.52 4.03 -32.83
N ALA A 100 -12.68 4.96 -33.77
CA ALA A 100 -13.74 5.98 -33.69
C ALA A 100 -15.15 5.38 -33.56
N GLN A 101 -15.39 4.23 -34.19
CA GLN A 101 -16.65 3.51 -34.09
C GLN A 101 -16.80 2.84 -32.72
N HIS A 102 -15.75 2.23 -32.18
CA HIS A 102 -15.76 1.70 -30.81
C HIS A 102 -16.08 2.78 -29.79
N LEU A 103 -15.46 3.97 -29.92
CA LEU A 103 -15.70 5.08 -29.00
C LEU A 103 -17.14 5.63 -29.09
N ASP A 104 -17.76 5.59 -30.27
CA ASP A 104 -19.14 6.03 -30.46
C ASP A 104 -20.16 4.99 -29.95
N THR A 105 -19.84 3.69 -29.99
CA THR A 105 -20.77 2.60 -29.59
C THR A 105 -20.60 2.14 -28.15
N GLN A 106 -19.37 2.13 -27.63
CA GLN A 106 -19.01 1.62 -26.30
C GLN A 106 -18.87 2.75 -25.27
N GLN A 107 -19.88 3.65 -25.22
CA GLN A 107 -19.76 4.91 -24.48
C GLN A 107 -19.63 4.72 -22.96
N ALA A 108 -20.22 3.64 -22.43
CA ALA A 108 -20.16 3.34 -21.00
C ALA A 108 -18.73 2.99 -20.55
N LEU A 109 -18.04 2.13 -21.30
CA LEU A 109 -16.63 1.82 -21.04
C LEU A 109 -15.71 3.02 -21.29
N VAL A 110 -16.00 3.85 -22.30
CA VAL A 110 -15.25 5.11 -22.53
C VAL A 110 -15.37 6.05 -21.33
N LYS A 111 -16.58 6.19 -20.77
CA LYS A 111 -16.82 6.99 -19.58
C LYS A 111 -16.03 6.45 -18.38
N GLN A 112 -16.12 5.15 -18.10
CA GLN A 112 -15.37 4.54 -17.00
C GLN A 112 -13.85 4.69 -17.20
N PHE A 113 -13.35 4.60 -18.44
CA PHE A 113 -11.94 4.85 -18.71
C PHE A 113 -11.54 6.30 -18.40
N ALA A 114 -12.38 7.27 -18.76
CA ALA A 114 -12.16 8.67 -18.41
C ALA A 114 -12.17 8.90 -16.88
N GLU A 115 -13.08 8.25 -16.15
CA GLU A 115 -13.15 8.30 -14.68
C GLU A 115 -11.89 7.72 -14.03
N ILE A 116 -11.36 6.61 -14.55
CA ILE A 116 -10.07 6.06 -14.10
C ILE A 116 -8.94 7.08 -14.30
N LEU A 117 -8.87 7.72 -15.47
CA LEU A 117 -7.83 8.71 -15.76
C LEU A 117 -7.96 9.95 -14.86
N GLU A 118 -9.18 10.42 -14.63
CA GLU A 118 -9.45 11.51 -13.69
C GLU A 118 -8.99 11.15 -12.27
N PHE A 119 -9.33 9.95 -11.79
CA PHE A 119 -8.86 9.44 -10.50
C PHE A 119 -7.33 9.43 -10.43
N VAL A 120 -6.64 8.84 -11.43
CA VAL A 120 -5.18 8.71 -11.44
C VAL A 120 -4.52 10.09 -11.36
N LEU A 121 -5.01 11.06 -12.14
CA LEU A 121 -4.48 12.43 -12.14
C LEU A 121 -4.68 13.13 -10.79
N LYS A 122 -5.89 13.06 -10.21
CA LYS A 122 -6.18 13.65 -8.88
C LYS A 122 -5.35 12.98 -7.78
N PHE A 123 -5.27 11.64 -7.80
CA PHE A 123 -4.51 10.87 -6.83
C PHE A 123 -3.03 11.26 -6.88
N ASP A 124 -2.42 11.31 -8.07
CA ASP A 124 -1.01 11.68 -8.20
C ASP A 124 -0.77 13.15 -7.86
N GLU A 125 -1.70 14.06 -8.14
CA GLU A 125 -1.63 15.45 -7.69
C GLU A 125 -1.57 15.54 -6.15
N HIS A 126 -2.48 14.85 -5.45
CA HIS A 126 -2.48 14.80 -3.98
C HIS A 126 -1.20 14.15 -3.45
N LYS A 127 -0.75 13.06 -4.07
CA LYS A 127 0.49 12.35 -3.70
C LYS A 127 1.72 13.24 -3.85
N MET A 128 1.87 13.94 -4.96
CA MET A 128 3.01 14.82 -5.23
C MET A 128 3.08 15.99 -4.24
N LYS A 129 1.95 16.47 -3.74
CA LYS A 129 1.86 17.53 -2.73
C LYS A 129 2.05 17.03 -1.28
N THR A 130 2.20 15.73 -1.07
CA THR A 130 2.22 15.10 0.27
C THR A 130 3.54 14.36 0.54
N PRO A 131 4.64 15.08 0.82
CA PRO A 131 5.95 14.46 1.08
C PRO A 131 5.98 13.56 2.33
N ALA A 132 5.01 13.70 3.23
CA ALA A 132 4.87 12.86 4.41
C ALA A 132 4.72 11.37 4.08
N ILE A 133 4.09 11.02 2.95
CA ILE A 133 3.86 9.63 2.53
C ILE A 133 5.18 8.82 2.49
N GLN A 134 6.20 9.37 1.84
CA GLN A 134 7.49 8.68 1.72
C GLN A 134 8.24 8.64 3.06
N ASN A 135 8.17 9.72 3.83
CA ASN A 135 8.85 9.84 5.12
C ASN A 135 8.29 8.83 6.13
N ASP A 136 6.98 8.74 6.21
CA ASP A 136 6.26 7.86 7.14
C ASP A 136 6.51 6.39 6.79
N PHE A 137 6.40 6.01 5.50
CA PHE A 137 6.69 4.65 5.07
C PHE A 137 8.15 4.26 5.30
N SER A 138 9.08 5.18 5.04
CA SER A 138 10.50 4.97 5.30
C SER A 138 10.79 4.79 6.80
N TYR A 139 10.14 5.57 7.66
CA TYR A 139 10.25 5.40 9.12
C TYR A 139 9.70 4.04 9.55
N TYR A 140 8.50 3.68 9.10
CA TYR A 140 7.88 2.38 9.41
C TYR A 140 8.79 1.21 9.06
N ARG A 141 9.36 1.18 7.85
CA ARG A 141 10.29 0.13 7.42
C ARG A 141 11.52 0.03 8.34
N ARG A 142 12.13 1.16 8.70
CA ARG A 142 13.30 1.18 9.60
C ARG A 142 12.94 0.68 11.00
N SER A 143 11.81 1.12 11.54
CA SER A 143 11.35 0.71 12.87
C SER A 143 11.03 -0.78 12.92
N LEU A 144 10.39 -1.33 11.88
CA LEU A 144 10.09 -2.76 11.78
C LEU A 144 11.36 -3.61 11.69
N GLN A 145 12.38 -3.15 10.95
CA GLN A 145 13.66 -3.85 10.86
C GLN A 145 14.39 -3.87 12.22
N LYS A 146 14.38 -2.75 12.95
CA LYS A 146 14.96 -2.69 14.30
C LYS A 146 14.27 -3.64 15.27
N GLN A 147 12.94 -3.70 15.24
CA GLN A 147 12.17 -4.62 16.08
C GLN A 147 12.54 -6.08 15.82
N ARG A 148 12.61 -6.50 14.54
CA ARG A 148 13.04 -7.86 14.19
C ARG A 148 14.45 -8.19 14.65
N MET A 149 15.39 -7.25 14.51
CA MET A 149 16.77 -7.47 14.99
C MET A 149 16.81 -7.65 16.51
N PHE A 150 16.06 -6.84 17.25
CA PHE A 150 15.95 -6.95 18.71
C PHE A 150 15.30 -8.28 19.14
N GLU A 151 14.26 -8.72 18.44
CA GLU A 151 13.63 -10.04 18.66
C GLU A 151 14.65 -11.17 18.47
N LEU A 152 15.39 -11.19 17.36
CA LEU A 152 16.42 -12.19 17.06
C LEU A 152 17.57 -12.19 18.07
N GLU A 153 18.02 -11.02 18.53
CA GLU A 153 19.04 -10.91 19.58
C GLU A 153 18.51 -11.46 20.91
N SER A 154 17.27 -11.15 21.26
CA SER A 154 16.64 -11.66 22.48
C SER A 154 16.42 -13.17 22.47
N GLU A 155 16.15 -13.76 21.30
CA GLU A 155 16.05 -15.20 21.10
C GLU A 155 17.41 -15.88 21.27
N ARG A 156 18.47 -15.35 20.65
CA ARG A 156 19.85 -15.86 20.83
C ARG A 156 20.30 -15.81 22.29
N GLU A 157 20.02 -14.72 22.99
CA GLU A 157 20.36 -14.61 24.41
C GLU A 157 19.56 -15.59 25.31
N ARG A 158 18.39 -16.07 24.86
CA ARG A 158 17.64 -17.12 25.58
C ARG A 158 18.25 -18.48 25.30
N GLU A 159 18.58 -18.77 24.04
CA GLU A 159 19.26 -20.01 23.64
C GLU A 159 20.62 -20.18 24.33
N ASP A 160 21.44 -19.11 24.40
CA ASP A 160 22.73 -19.12 25.09
C ASP A 160 22.59 -19.32 26.62
N ARG A 161 21.47 -18.90 27.21
CA ARG A 161 21.17 -19.11 28.64
C ARG A 161 20.63 -20.50 28.96
N GLU A 162 20.02 -21.16 28.00
CA GLU A 162 19.42 -22.51 28.16
C GLU A 162 20.40 -23.65 27.82
N MET A 163 21.55 -23.35 27.21
CA MET A 163 22.66 -24.30 27.03
C MET A 163 23.31 -24.67 28.38
N PRO A 164 23.21 -25.93 28.85
CA PRO A 164 23.88 -26.35 30.08
C PRO A 164 25.40 -26.23 29.92
N ASP A 165 26.07 -25.70 30.94
CA ASP A 165 27.54 -25.63 31.03
C ASP A 165 28.12 -27.04 31.12
N ASP A 166 28.26 -27.73 29.98
CA ASP A 166 28.89 -29.05 29.87
C ASP A 166 30.42 -28.92 29.87
N ARG A 167 30.95 -28.03 30.74
CA ARG A 167 32.39 -27.99 31.03
C ARG A 167 32.71 -29.19 31.91
N PRO A 168 33.56 -30.13 31.46
CA PRO A 168 33.90 -31.29 32.27
C PRO A 168 34.66 -30.81 33.51
N SER A 169 34.06 -31.05 34.68
CA SER A 169 34.70 -30.82 35.98
C SER A 169 36.02 -31.58 36.03
N GLN A 170 37.14 -30.87 35.91
CA GLN A 170 38.45 -31.44 36.19
C GLN A 170 38.52 -31.70 37.71
N GLU A 171 38.19 -32.92 38.13
CA GLU A 171 38.56 -33.43 39.45
C GLU A 171 40.10 -33.44 39.55
N VAL A 172 40.65 -32.42 40.20
CA VAL A 172 42.04 -32.40 40.62
C VAL A 172 42.19 -33.43 41.74
N LYS A 173 42.59 -34.66 41.39
CA LYS A 173 43.03 -35.66 42.36
C LYS A 173 44.31 -35.17 43.04
N TYR A 174 44.18 -34.72 44.29
CA TYR A 174 45.31 -34.42 45.17
C TYR A 174 45.90 -35.75 45.67
N ASN A 175 46.95 -36.26 45.01
CA ASN A 175 47.74 -37.35 45.56
C ASN A 175 48.61 -36.80 46.70
N ARG A 176 48.35 -37.29 47.91
CA ARG A 176 49.19 -37.10 49.08
C ARG A 176 50.10 -38.32 49.24
N GLU A 177 51.40 -38.04 49.21
CA GLU A 177 52.55 -38.82 49.68
C GLU A 177 52.86 -40.18 49.00
#